data_AF-A0A2E4P7V3-F1
#
_entry.id   AF-A0A2E4P7V3-F1
#
_cell.length_a   1.000
_cell.length_b   1.000
_cell.length_c   1.000
_cell.angle_alpha   90.00
_cell.angle_beta   90.00
_cell.angle_gamma   90.00
#
_symmetry.space_group_name_H-M   'P 1'
#
loop_
_entity.id
_entity.type
_entity.pdbx_description
1 polymer ?
#
loop_
_entity_poly.entity_id
_entity_poly.type
_entity_poly.pdbx_seq_one_letter_code
_entity_poly.pdbx_strand_id
1 'polypeptide(L)' 'MANHCRLFFHGKNADHLPVMVTRQNGAPAIVMSVQGYNSYAETAYLMGSAKNAIRLNKAIADIEAGKAKAHRLAE' A
#
# COMPACT_ATOMS: atom_id res chain seq x y z
N MET A 1 -7.59 13.14 24.97
CA MET A 1 -7.63 12.40 23.68
C MET A 1 -6.36 12.55 22.83
N ALA A 2 -5.68 13.71 22.82
CA ALA A 2 -4.51 13.95 21.95
C ALA A 2 -3.22 13.14 22.30
N ASN A 3 -3.09 12.66 23.55
CA ASN A 3 -1.87 11.98 24.00
C ASN A 3 -1.72 10.52 23.54
N HIS A 4 -2.79 9.88 23.03
CA HIS A 4 -2.75 8.47 22.65
C HIS A 4 -2.31 8.25 21.18
N CYS A 5 -2.45 9.27 20.32
CA CYS A 5 -2.03 9.17 18.91
C CYS A 5 -0.50 9.07 18.74
N ARG A 6 0.29 9.61 19.69
CA ARG A 6 1.75 9.71 19.53
C ARG A 6 2.46 8.35 19.61
N LEU A 7 1.88 7.37 20.30
CA LEU A 7 2.48 6.04 20.47
C LEU A 7 2.39 5.16 19.21
N PHE A 8 1.45 5.41 18.29
CA PHE A 8 1.28 4.57 17.10
C PHE A 8 2.29 4.86 15.97
N PHE A 9 2.79 6.09 15.88
CA PHE A 9 3.58 6.53 14.70
C PHE A 9 5.10 6.33 14.82
N HIS A 10 5.60 5.78 15.94
CA HIS A 10 7.05 5.68 16.21
C HIS A 10 7.68 4.32 15.87
N GLY A 11 6.90 3.38 15.31
CA GLY A 11 7.41 2.08 14.84
C GLY A 11 7.94 2.18 13.42
N LYS A 12 9.24 2.48 13.24
CA LYS A 12 9.88 2.53 11.90
C LYS A 12 9.84 1.21 11.11
N ASN A 13 9.29 0.11 11.67
CA ASN A 13 9.18 -1.19 11.00
C ASN A 13 7.99 -2.05 11.47
N ALA A 14 7.08 -1.51 12.27
CA ALA A 14 5.98 -2.31 12.81
C ALA A 14 4.68 -1.86 12.17
N ASP A 15 4.28 -2.62 11.15
CA ASP A 15 2.92 -2.72 10.67
C ASP A 15 2.29 -1.41 10.14
N HIS A 16 2.15 -1.32 8.82
CA HIS A 16 1.28 -0.34 8.15
C HIS A 16 -0.22 -0.60 8.41
N LEU A 17 -0.57 -1.06 9.62
CA LEU A 17 -1.92 -1.40 9.97
C LEU A 17 -2.73 -0.13 10.24
N PRO A 18 -3.80 0.12 9.47
CA PRO A 18 -4.69 1.24 9.74
C PRO A 18 -5.38 1.08 11.09
N VAL A 19 -5.53 2.19 11.82
CA VAL A 19 -6.30 2.23 13.07
C VAL A 19 -7.63 2.91 12.82
N MET A 20 -8.73 2.27 13.24
CA MET A 20 -10.06 2.88 13.21
C MET A 20 -10.29 3.72 14.46
N VAL A 21 -10.65 4.98 14.25
CA VAL A 21 -11.03 5.93 15.30
C VAL A 21 -12.53 6.20 15.21
N THR A 22 -13.27 5.78 16.23
CA THR A 22 -14.71 6.03 16.35
C THR A 22 -14.98 7.15 17.35
N ARG A 23 -15.91 8.06 17.04
CA ARG A 23 -16.38 9.10 17.96
C ARG A 23 -17.85 8.84 18.29
N GLN A 24 -18.26 9.13 19.53
CA GLN A 24 -19.62 8.82 20.02
C GLN A 24 -20.74 9.43 19.16
N ASN A 25 -20.50 10.60 18.55
CA ASN A 25 -21.48 11.32 17.72
C ASN A 25 -20.91 11.71 16.33
N GLY A 26 -20.00 10.91 15.75
CA GLY A 26 -19.38 11.25 14.46
C GLY A 26 -19.06 10.04 13.59
N ALA A 27 -18.84 10.29 12.31
CA ALA A 27 -18.45 9.24 11.38
C ALA A 27 -17.10 8.61 11.79
N PRO A 28 -16.95 7.28 11.70
CA PRO A 28 -15.68 6.61 11.94
C PRO A 28 -14.65 7.06 10.90
N ALA A 29 -13.41 7.19 11.33
CA ALA A 29 -12.29 7.56 10.46
C ALA A 29 -11.16 6.53 10.60
N ILE A 30 -10.45 6.30 9.50
CA ILE A 30 -9.23 5.49 9.50
C ILE A 30 -8.02 6.42 9.57
N VAL A 31 -7.10 6.12 10.48
CA VAL A 31 -5.82 6.81 10.62
C VAL A 31 -4.71 5.84 10.24
N MET A 32 -3.87 6.24 9.30
CA MET A 32 -2.69 5.50 8.84
C MET A 32 -1.54 6.48 8.54
N SER A 33 -0.32 5.97 8.40
CA SER A 33 0.80 6.80 7.95
C SER A 33 0.59 7.26 6.50
N VAL A 34 1.15 8.42 6.14
CA VAL A 34 1.10 8.92 4.76
C VAL A 34 1.74 7.92 3.79
N GLN A 35 2.82 7.25 4.19
CA GLN A 35 3.46 6.21 3.39
C GLN A 35 2.51 5.02 3.16
N GLY A 36 1.83 4.54 4.19
CA GLY A 36 0.86 3.44 4.07
C GLY A 36 -0.31 3.79 3.15
N TYR A 37 -0.81 5.03 3.23
CA TYR A 37 -1.84 5.53 2.32
C TYR A 37 -1.36 5.54 0.86
N ASN A 38 -0.16 6.06 0.61
CA ASN A 38 0.38 6.14 -0.75
C ASN A 38 0.55 4.75 -1.37
N SER A 39 1.13 3.79 -0.63
CA SER A 39 1.27 2.41 -1.12
C SER A 39 -0.07 1.74 -1.41
N TYR A 40 -1.08 1.97 -0.56
CA TYR A 40 -2.43 1.47 -0.80
C TYR A 40 -3.06 2.10 -2.05
N ALA A 41 -3.00 3.42 -2.18
CA ALA A 41 -3.57 4.16 -3.30
C ALA A 41 -2.92 3.77 -4.63
N GLU A 42 -1.59 3.60 -4.65
CA GLU A 42 -0.85 3.16 -5.84
C GLU A 42 -1.25 1.74 -6.25
N THR A 43 -1.36 0.82 -5.29
CA THR A 43 -1.82 -0.54 -5.55
C THR A 43 -3.24 -0.54 -6.10
N ALA A 44 -4.15 0.20 -5.48
CA ALA A 44 -5.53 0.34 -5.94
C ALA A 44 -5.60 0.93 -7.36
N TYR A 45 -4.73 1.89 -7.68
CA TYR A 45 -4.63 2.48 -9.02
C TYR A 45 -4.14 1.45 -10.05
N LEU A 46 -3.04 0.74 -9.77
CA LEU A 46 -2.47 -0.27 -10.65
C LEU A 46 -3.45 -1.41 -10.92
N MET A 47 -4.20 -1.81 -9.88
CA MET A 47 -5.19 -2.90 -9.95
C MET A 47 -6.56 -2.45 -10.46
N GLY A 48 -6.83 -1.14 -10.52
CA GLY A 48 -8.13 -0.59 -10.92
C GLY A 48 -8.52 -0.88 -12.37
N SER A 49 -7.54 -1.13 -13.25
CA SER A 49 -7.80 -1.61 -14.61
C SER A 49 -7.54 -3.11 -14.69
N ALA A 50 -8.59 -3.89 -14.99
CA ALA A 50 -8.47 -5.34 -15.14
C ALA A 50 -7.38 -5.75 -16.16
N LYS A 51 -7.25 -5.01 -17.27
CA LYS A 51 -6.21 -5.25 -18.27
C LYS A 51 -4.80 -5.02 -17.70
N ASN A 52 -4.60 -3.98 -16.90
CA ASN A 52 -3.30 -3.71 -16.28
C ASN A 52 -3.00 -4.72 -15.17
N ALA A 53 -3.98 -5.06 -14.33
CA ALA A 53 -3.86 -6.06 -13.29
C ALA A 53 -3.44 -7.43 -13.85
N ILE A 54 -4.09 -7.91 -14.91
CA ILE A 54 -3.73 -9.17 -15.57
C ILE A 54 -2.28 -9.13 -16.09
N ARG A 55 -1.90 -8.03 -16.76
CA ARG A 55 -0.54 -7.87 -17.31
C ARG A 55 0.51 -7.85 -16.19
N LEU A 56 0.25 -7.14 -15.10
CA LEU A 56 1.15 -7.02 -13.97
C LEU A 56 1.33 -8.37 -13.25
N ASN A 57 0.22 -9.05 -12.95
CA ASN A 57 0.26 -10.38 -12.32
C ASN A 57 1.00 -11.41 -13.19
N LYS A 58 0.79 -11.36 -14.51
CA LYS A 58 1.56 -12.20 -15.44
C LYS A 58 3.05 -11.89 -15.39
N ALA A 59 3.42 -10.61 -15.40
CA ALA A 59 4.82 -10.21 -15.33
C ALA A 59 5.50 -10.67 -14.02
N ILE A 60 4.79 -10.55 -12.88
CA ILE A 60 5.25 -11.06 -11.59
C ILE A 60 5.48 -12.57 -11.66
N ALA A 61 4.48 -13.34 -12.15
CA ALA A 61 4.59 -14.78 -12.28
C ALA A 61 5.73 -15.22 -13.22
N ASP A 62 5.95 -14.50 -14.33
CA ASP A 62 7.05 -14.79 -15.25
C ASP A 62 8.42 -14.49 -14.61
N ILE A 63 8.53 -13.45 -13.77
CA ILE A 63 9.76 -13.15 -13.00
C ILE A 63 10.02 -14.24 -11.96
N GLU A 64 9.00 -14.63 -11.19
CA GLU A 64 9.11 -15.69 -10.17
C GLU A 64 9.45 -17.06 -10.78
N ALA A 65 8.96 -17.32 -12.00
CA ALA A 65 9.31 -18.50 -12.77
C ALA A 65 10.69 -18.42 -13.47
N GLY A 66 11.47 -17.36 -13.23
CA GLY A 66 12.80 -17.19 -13.80
C GLY A 66 12.83 -16.86 -15.30
N LYS A 67 11.71 -16.42 -15.88
CA LYS A 67 11.58 -16.07 -17.31
C LYS A 67 11.94 -14.62 -17.61
N ALA A 68 12.37 -13.85 -16.61
CA ALA A 68 12.80 -12.47 -16.79
C ALA A 68 14.13 -12.41 -17.56
N LYS A 69 14.23 -11.48 -18.51
CA LYS A 69 15.47 -11.20 -19.24
C LYS A 69 16.02 -9.83 -18.82
N ALA A 70 17.28 -9.80 -18.40
CA ALA A 70 17.95 -8.54 -18.13
C ALA A 70 18.24 -7.81 -19.44
N HIS A 71 17.88 -6.52 -19.49
CA HIS A 71 18.15 -5.63 -20.60
C HIS A 71 18.88 -4.40 -20.07
N ARG A 72 19.87 -3.89 -20.83
CA ARG A 72 20.41 -2.55 -20.55
C ARG A 72 19.36 -1.51 -20.93
N LEU A 73 19.34 -0.40 -20.20
CA LEU A 73 18.50 0.74 -20.55
C LEU A 73 18.93 1.23 -21.92
N ALA A 74 17.98 1.39 -22.84
CA ALA A 74 18.23 2.09 -24.09
C ALA A 74 18.27 3.59 -23.77
N GLU A 75 19.35 4.27 -24.14
CA GLU A 75 19.46 5.73 -24.11
C GLU A 75 18.63 6.37 -25.23
#